data_AF-A0A090YBY9-F1
#
_entry.id   AF-A0A090YBY9-F1
#
_cell.length_a   1.000
_cell.length_b   1.000
_cell.length_c   1.000
_cell.angle_alpha   90.00
_cell.angle_beta   90.00
_cell.angle_gamma   90.00
#
_symmetry.space_group_name_H-M   'P 1'
#
loop_
_entity.id
_entity.type
_entity.pdbx_description
1 polymer ?
#
loop_
_entity_poly.entity_id
_entity_poly.type
_entity_poly.pdbx_seq_one_letter_code
_entity_poly.pdbx_strand_id
1 'polypeptide(L)' 'MSKFSSKEKIRAVRRYLSGNEGGKTIAKSIGVHPNVR' A
#
# COMPACT_ATOMS: atom_id res chain seq x y z
N MET A 1 13.87 1.09 9.45
CA MET A 1 12.57 1.07 8.74
C MET A 1 12.04 2.49 8.64
N SER A 2 12.13 3.13 7.48
CA SER A 2 11.46 4.42 7.27
C SER A 2 9.98 4.22 7.55
N LYS A 3 9.44 4.94 8.54
CA LYS A 3 8.02 4.87 8.88
C LYS A 3 7.25 5.36 7.67
N PHE A 4 6.52 4.44 7.02
CA PHE A 4 5.62 4.76 5.93
C PHE A 4 4.70 5.92 6.32
N SER A 5 4.74 7.00 5.55
CA SER A 5 4.09 8.25 5.96
C SER A 5 2.56 8.15 5.89
N SER A 6 1.86 8.96 6.68
CA SER A 6 0.39 9.04 6.63
C SER A 6 -0.13 9.37 5.23
N LYS A 7 0.60 10.20 4.48
CA LYS A 7 0.25 10.58 3.11
C LYS A 7 0.28 9.37 2.18
N GLU A 8 1.31 8.55 2.29
CA GLU A 8 1.42 7.36 1.46
C GLU A 8 0.39 6.29 1.86
N LYS A 9 0.01 6.19 3.15
CA LYS A 9 -1.13 5.35 3.59
C LYS A 9 -2.42 5.74 2.90
N ILE A 10 -2.75 7.02 2.92
CA ILE A 10 -3.99 7.52 2.28
C ILE A 10 -3.96 7.23 0.78
N ARG A 11 -2.82 7.42 0.11
CA ARG A 11 -2.66 7.12 -1.32
C ARG A 11 -2.85 5.61 -1.60
N ALA A 12 -2.26 4.75 -0.78
CA ALA A 12 -2.38 3.30 -0.90
C ALA A 12 -3.85 2.84 -0.75
N VAL A 13 -4.57 3.37 0.24
CA VAL A 13 -6.00 3.07 0.45
C VAL A 13 -6.84 3.50 -0.74
N ARG A 14 -6.65 4.72 -1.26
CA ARG A 14 -7.37 5.19 -2.45
C ARG A 14 -7.13 4.31 -3.68
N ARG A 15 -5.89 3.87 -3.90
CA ARG A 15 -5.53 2.94 -4.99
C ARG A 15 -6.24 1.60 -4.85
N TYR A 16 -6.31 1.05 -3.63
CA TYR A 16 -7.01 -0.20 -3.36
C TYR A 16 -8.52 -0.07 -3.63
N LEU A 17 -9.14 1.02 -3.16
CA LEU A 17 -10.57 1.29 -3.36
C LEU A 17 -10.93 1.58 -4.84
N SER A 18 -10.00 2.12 -5.62
CA SER A 18 -10.16 2.28 -7.07
C SER A 18 -10.30 0.95 -7.82
N GLY A 19 -9.97 -0.18 -7.19
CA GLY A 19 -10.13 -1.52 -7.78
C GLY A 19 -9.12 -1.87 -8.88
N ASN A 20 -8.25 -0.95 -9.29
CA ASN A 20 -7.29 -1.18 -10.37
C ASN A 20 -6.04 -1.98 -9.93
N GLU A 21 -5.73 -1.99 -8.64
CA GLU A 21 -4.53 -2.66 -8.10
C GLU A 21 -4.84 -3.45 -6.83
N GLY A 22 -4.34 -4.68 -6.75
CA GLY A 22 -4.44 -5.52 -5.56
C GLY A 22 -3.52 -5.04 -4.42
N GLY A 23 -3.89 -5.37 -3.17
CA GLY A 23 -3.15 -4.97 -1.97
C GLY A 23 -1.67 -5.39 -1.98
N LYS A 24 -1.33 -6.55 -2.56
CA LYS A 24 0.07 -7.01 -2.71
C LYS A 24 0.88 -6.09 -3.64
N THR A 25 0.30 -5.67 -4.76
CA THR A 25 0.94 -4.75 -5.72
C THR A 25 1.15 -3.38 -5.08
N ILE A 26 0.15 -2.89 -4.36
CA ILE A 26 0.23 -1.62 -3.66
C ILE A 26 1.31 -1.69 -2.58
N ALA A 27 1.31 -2.72 -1.73
CA ALA A 27 2.31 -2.94 -0.68
C ALA A 27 3.75 -2.97 -1.24
N LYS A 28 3.98 -3.69 -2.34
CA LYS A 28 5.27 -3.69 -3.04
C LYS A 28 5.67 -2.29 -3.51
N SER A 29 4.74 -1.54 -4.10
CA SER A 29 5.02 -0.18 -4.61
C SER A 29 5.38 0.84 -3.53
N ILE A 30 4.97 0.57 -2.28
CA ILE A 30 5.21 1.45 -1.14
C ILE A 30 6.32 0.93 -0.21
N GLY A 31 7.04 -0.13 -0.63
CA GLY A 31 8.10 -0.73 0.18
C GLY A 31 7.63 -1.38 1.48
N VAL A 32 6.34 -1.72 1.59
CA VAL A 32 5.77 -2.43 2.74
C VAL A 32 5.75 -3.91 2.42
N HIS A 33 6.30 -4.72 3.31
CA HIS A 33 6.21 -6.17 3.18
C HIS A 33 4.76 -6.60 3.42
N PRO A 34 4.11 -7.22 2.42
CA PRO A 34 2.72 -7.64 2.59
C PRO A 34 2.71 -8.86 3.51
N ASN A 35 2.33 -8.66 4.78
CA ASN A 35 2.13 -9.75 5.73
C ASN A 35 0.76 -10.41 5.43
N VAL A 36 0.70 -11.16 4.34
CA VAL A 36 -0.49 -11.93 3.95
C VAL A 36 -0.27 -13.33 4.47
N ARG A 37 -0.88 -13.62 5.62
CA ARG A 37 -0.98 -14.97 6.17
C ARG A 37 -2.31 -15.58 5.77
#